data_AF-A0A1X7UTL6-F1
#
_entry.id   AF-A0A1X7UTL6-F1
#
_cell.length_a   1.000
_cell.length_b   1.000
_cell.length_c   1.000
_cell.angle_alpha   90.00
_cell.angle_beta   90.00
_cell.angle_gamma   90.00
#
_symmetry.space_group_name_H-M   'P 1'
#
loop_
_entity.id
_entity.type
_entity.pdbx_description
1 polymer ?
#
loop_
_entity_poly.entity_id
_entity_poly.type
_entity_poly.pdbx_seq_one_letter_code
_entity_poly.pdbx_strand_id
1 'polypeptide(L)'
;MMKSRFKQLQKLAQEGEVLDEERISLVEHLLIEEKLTKEQALSQACDLLSAGVDTSSDTAELQQAFYAIHKMDLLPEDQRQMIYEKRESELVKRSLPLECKCFKTSIWDETLYKAWSQIVHLLIPNVNTLEMHLDSFAGILDADEVLLFERATFLVIAHSVKRQHSDIHRFEKISNIVKQFKLSCSKL
;
A
#
# COMPACT_ATOMS: atom_id res chain seq x y z
N MET A 1 12.07 29.67 8.44
CA MET A 1 10.85 29.40 7.64
C MET A 1 10.45 27.92 7.65
N MET A 2 11.37 26.98 7.46
CA MET A 2 11.14 25.51 7.38
C MET A 2 10.48 24.86 8.62
N LYS A 3 10.93 25.21 9.85
CA LYS A 3 10.29 24.75 11.11
C LYS A 3 8.83 25.19 11.27
N SER A 4 8.45 26.28 10.61
CA SER A 4 7.09 26.83 10.67
C SER A 4 6.12 25.99 9.83
N ARG A 5 6.56 25.56 8.64
CA ARG A 5 5.73 24.75 7.73
C ARG A 5 5.57 23.31 8.24
N PHE A 6 6.61 22.73 8.84
CA PHE A 6 6.51 21.39 9.44
C PHE A 6 5.51 21.36 10.61
N LYS A 7 5.62 22.32 11.54
CA LYS A 7 4.65 22.46 12.64
C LYS A 7 3.23 22.73 12.13
N GLN A 8 3.10 23.47 11.03
CA GLN A 8 1.81 23.74 10.40
C GLN A 8 1.21 22.48 9.78
N LEU A 9 1.99 21.66 9.07
CA LEU A 9 1.53 20.39 8.51
C LEU A 9 1.20 19.35 9.60
N GLN A 10 2.00 19.31 10.67
CA GLN A 10 1.74 18.44 11.83
C GLN A 10 0.44 18.83 12.55
N LYS A 11 0.17 20.14 12.67
CA LYS A 11 -1.09 20.66 13.21
C LYS A 11 -2.28 20.33 12.31
N LEU A 12 -2.15 20.52 10.99
CA LEU A 12 -3.21 20.21 10.02
C LEU A 12 -3.53 18.70 9.97
N ALA A 13 -2.52 17.84 10.13
CA ALA A 13 -2.69 16.39 10.25
C ALA A 13 -3.41 15.98 11.55
N GLN A 14 -3.11 16.65 12.67
CA GLN A 14 -3.81 16.44 13.95
C GLN A 14 -5.27 16.94 13.93
N GLU A 15 -5.56 17.97 13.12
CA GLU A 15 -6.89 18.57 12.97
C GLU A 15 -7.76 17.84 11.93
N GLY A 16 -7.21 16.83 11.24
CA GLY A 16 -7.95 15.99 10.28
C GLY A 16 -8.33 16.71 8.98
N GLU A 17 -7.71 17.85 8.69
CA GLU A 17 -7.94 18.58 7.44
C GLU A 17 -7.24 17.87 6.27
N VAL A 18 -8.03 17.28 5.36
CA VAL A 18 -7.53 16.76 4.08
C VAL A 18 -7.27 17.95 3.16
N LEU A 19 -6.00 18.24 2.89
CA LEU A 19 -5.58 19.35 2.04
C LEU A 19 -5.85 19.05 0.56
N ASP A 20 -6.38 20.05 -0.17
CA ASP A 20 -6.75 19.98 -1.59
C ASP A 20 -5.64 19.45 -2.52
N GLU A 21 -6.07 18.70 -3.54
CA GLU A 21 -5.31 17.83 -4.45
C GLU A 21 -4.24 18.51 -5.33
N GLU A 22 -4.09 19.84 -5.30
CA GLU A 22 -3.19 20.57 -6.21
C GLU A 22 -1.74 20.71 -5.72
N ARG A 23 -1.31 19.98 -4.68
CA ARG A 23 0.09 20.05 -4.23
C ARG A 23 1.00 19.07 -4.96
N ILE A 24 1.96 19.64 -5.68
CA ILE A 24 3.24 19.07 -6.09
C ILE A 24 3.75 18.10 -5.01
N SER A 25 4.07 16.86 -5.38
CA SER A 25 4.53 15.81 -4.46
C SER A 25 5.66 16.33 -3.55
N LEU A 26 5.76 15.87 -2.29
CA LEU A 26 6.82 16.29 -1.36
C LEU A 26 8.22 16.19 -1.99
N VAL A 27 8.45 15.12 -2.77
CA VAL A 27 9.69 14.89 -3.53
C VAL A 27 9.88 15.94 -4.61
N GLU A 28 8.80 16.29 -5.27
CA GLU A 28 8.74 17.20 -6.41
C GLU A 28 8.94 18.65 -5.94
N HIS A 29 8.46 18.99 -4.74
CA HIS A 29 8.77 20.22 -4.03
C HIS A 29 10.24 20.29 -3.59
N LEU A 30 10.81 19.19 -3.07
CA LEU A 30 12.24 19.10 -2.73
C LEU A 30 13.13 19.22 -3.98
N LEU A 31 12.70 18.65 -5.11
CA LEU A 31 13.39 18.75 -6.39
C LEU A 31 13.35 20.18 -6.97
N ILE A 32 12.21 20.85 -6.88
CA ILE A 32 11.97 22.16 -7.52
C ILE A 32 12.47 23.33 -6.65
N GLU A 33 12.16 23.36 -5.36
CA GLU A 33 12.53 24.48 -4.49
C GLU A 33 13.94 24.38 -3.90
N GLU A 34 14.40 23.17 -3.55
CA GLU A 34 15.71 22.96 -2.91
C GLU A 34 16.81 22.53 -3.90
N LYS A 35 16.48 22.39 -5.20
CA LYS A 35 17.39 21.92 -6.28
C LYS A 35 18.16 20.64 -5.92
N LEU A 36 17.55 19.78 -5.12
CA LEU A 36 18.14 18.51 -4.73
C LEU A 36 18.18 17.57 -5.92
N THR A 37 19.17 16.69 -5.94
CA THR A 37 19.12 15.53 -6.84
C THR A 37 17.97 14.61 -6.41
N LYS A 38 17.41 13.82 -7.34
CA LYS A 38 16.33 12.85 -7.05
C LYS A 38 16.66 11.96 -5.87
N GLU A 39 17.92 11.58 -5.70
CA GLU A 39 18.39 10.71 -4.61
C GLU A 39 18.39 11.40 -3.25
N GLN A 40 18.72 12.70 -3.22
CA GLN A 40 18.70 13.52 -2.00
C GLN A 40 17.26 13.87 -1.61
N ALA A 41 16.41 14.24 -2.57
CA ALA A 41 14.98 14.49 -2.32
C ALA A 41 14.26 13.24 -1.79
N LEU A 42 14.58 12.05 -2.33
CA LEU A 42 14.05 10.78 -1.80
C LEU A 42 14.56 10.49 -0.38
N SER A 43 15.84 10.76 -0.12
CA SER A 43 16.44 10.58 1.23
C SER A 43 15.70 11.43 2.24
N GLN A 44 15.57 12.71 1.94
CA GLN A 44 14.99 13.68 2.84
C GLN A 44 13.49 13.46 3.02
N ALA A 45 12.77 12.98 1.98
CA ALA A 45 11.39 12.53 2.12
C ALA A 45 11.27 11.29 3.03
N CYS A 46 12.19 10.32 2.93
CA CYS A 46 12.22 9.15 3.82
C CYS A 46 12.55 9.56 5.27
N ASP A 47 13.50 10.47 5.45
CA ASP A 47 13.87 11.01 6.76
C ASP A 47 12.70 11.78 7.39
N LEU A 48 11.98 12.56 6.59
CA LEU A 48 10.78 13.28 7.03
C LEU A 48 9.62 12.34 7.38
N LEU A 49 9.41 11.27 6.59
CA LEU A 49 8.40 10.26 6.89
C LEU A 49 8.76 9.51 8.18
N SER A 50 10.04 9.18 8.38
CA SER A 50 10.52 8.51 9.59
C SER A 50 10.48 9.42 10.82
N ALA A 51 10.70 10.73 10.64
CA ALA A 51 10.62 11.73 11.71
C ALA A 51 9.17 12.13 12.07
N GLY A 52 8.22 11.96 11.15
CA GLY A 52 6.79 12.17 11.39
C GLY A 52 6.12 10.99 12.12
N VAL A 53 6.81 9.86 12.22
CA VAL A 53 6.42 8.74 13.07
C VAL A 53 6.95 9.03 14.47
N ASP A 54 6.06 9.33 15.42
CA ASP A 54 6.44 9.60 16.81
C ASP A 54 7.13 8.37 17.42
N THR A 55 8.46 8.41 17.54
CA THR A 55 9.27 7.38 18.21
C THR A 55 9.28 7.55 19.74
N SER A 56 8.38 8.36 20.29
CA SER A 56 8.41 8.80 21.71
C SER A 56 7.31 8.19 22.58
N SER A 57 6.39 7.41 21.99
CA SER A 57 5.47 6.59 22.77
C SER A 57 6.11 5.22 23.04
N ASP A 58 6.03 4.76 24.29
CA ASP A 58 6.39 3.41 24.77
C ASP A 58 5.64 2.25 24.06
N THR A 59 5.00 2.52 22.92
CA THR A 59 4.40 1.56 22.00
C THR A 59 5.48 1.03 21.05
N ALA A 60 6.46 0.31 21.61
CA ALA A 60 7.51 -0.37 20.86
C ALA A 60 7.02 -1.63 20.11
N GLU A 61 5.72 -1.74 19.84
CA GLU A 61 5.14 -2.85 19.09
C GLU A 61 5.09 -2.48 17.60
N LEU A 62 6.20 -2.77 16.91
CA LEU A 62 6.32 -2.99 15.46
C LEU A 62 5.60 -1.96 14.57
N GLN A 63 6.13 -0.73 14.51
CA GLN A 63 5.76 0.21 13.46
C GLN A 63 6.36 -0.28 12.12
N GLN A 64 5.56 -0.96 11.31
CA GLN A 64 5.94 -1.40 9.97
C GLN A 64 5.59 -0.32 8.94
N ALA A 65 6.60 0.18 8.22
CA ALA A 65 6.42 1.15 7.14
C ALA A 65 6.16 0.43 5.80
N PHE A 66 5.18 0.92 5.03
CA PHE A 66 4.90 0.38 3.69
C PHE A 66 5.30 1.38 2.61
N TYR A 67 6.11 0.95 1.65
CA TYR A 67 6.52 1.76 0.51
C TYR A 67 5.98 1.17 -0.79
N ALA A 68 5.37 1.99 -1.64
CA ALA A 68 4.96 1.58 -2.97
C ALA A 68 5.91 2.19 -4.03
N ILE A 69 6.70 1.35 -4.68
CA ILE A 69 7.45 1.71 -5.88
C ILE A 69 6.46 1.66 -7.04
N HIS A 70 5.96 2.83 -7.42
CA HIS A 70 4.83 2.98 -8.33
C HIS A 70 5.25 3.22 -9.78
N LYS A 71 4.28 3.08 -10.72
CA LYS A 71 4.46 3.25 -12.17
C LYS A 71 5.45 2.27 -12.80
N MET A 72 5.46 1.03 -12.32
CA MET A 72 6.36 -0.02 -12.82
C MET A 72 6.08 -0.43 -14.27
N ASP A 73 4.90 -0.09 -14.79
CA ASP A 73 4.49 -0.24 -16.19
C ASP A 73 5.36 0.57 -17.17
N LEU A 74 5.92 1.70 -16.73
CA LEU A 74 6.76 2.56 -17.56
C LEU A 74 8.17 1.98 -17.79
N LEU A 75 8.55 0.93 -17.05
CA LEU A 75 9.84 0.28 -17.17
C LEU A 75 9.78 -0.90 -18.14
N PRO A 76 10.84 -1.15 -18.93
CA PRO A 76 10.98 -2.39 -19.69
C PRO A 76 10.93 -3.61 -18.78
N GLU A 77 10.24 -4.67 -19.19
CA GLU A 77 10.00 -5.86 -18.37
C GLU A 77 11.31 -6.48 -17.85
N ASP A 78 12.32 -6.58 -18.72
CA ASP A 78 13.66 -7.11 -18.40
C ASP A 78 14.39 -6.32 -17.31
N GLN A 79 14.05 -5.03 -17.13
CA GLN A 79 14.71 -4.13 -16.17
C GLN A 79 13.89 -3.91 -14.90
N ARG A 80 12.59 -4.24 -14.89
CA ARG A 80 11.68 -3.99 -13.75
C ARG A 80 12.21 -4.59 -12.46
N GLN A 81 12.65 -5.85 -12.51
CA GLN A 81 13.08 -6.57 -11.31
C GLN A 81 14.38 -5.97 -10.74
N MET A 82 15.38 -5.71 -11.60
CA MET A 82 16.64 -5.10 -11.20
C MET A 82 16.45 -3.70 -10.58
N ILE A 83 15.59 -2.87 -11.19
CA ILE A 83 15.30 -1.52 -10.69
C ILE A 83 14.56 -1.59 -9.35
N TYR A 84 13.58 -2.49 -9.23
CA TYR A 84 12.85 -2.70 -7.98
C TYR A 84 13.79 -3.10 -6.85
N GLU A 85 14.64 -4.12 -7.03
CA GLU A 85 15.58 -4.60 -6.00
C GLU A 85 16.57 -3.52 -5.57
N LYS A 86 17.07 -2.73 -6.54
CA LYS A 86 17.96 -1.60 -6.23
C LYS A 86 17.24 -0.58 -5.33
N ARG A 87 16.01 -0.21 -5.68
CA ARG A 87 15.21 0.77 -4.93
C ARG A 87 14.77 0.24 -3.57
N GLU A 88 14.38 -1.02 -3.49
CA GLU A 88 14.04 -1.69 -2.24
C GLU A 88 15.24 -1.69 -1.28
N SER A 89 16.44 -2.05 -1.76
CA SER A 89 17.65 -2.03 -0.94
C SER A 89 17.99 -0.62 -0.43
N GLU A 90 17.82 0.40 -1.28
CA GLU A 90 18.00 1.80 -0.89
C GLU A 90 17.00 2.23 0.20
N LEU A 91 15.72 1.85 0.06
CA LEU A 91 14.66 2.18 1.03
C LEU A 91 14.86 1.44 2.36
N VAL A 92 15.14 0.14 2.33
CA VAL A 92 15.37 -0.68 3.53
C VAL A 92 16.56 -0.17 4.35
N LYS A 93 17.65 0.23 3.69
CA LYS A 93 18.82 0.81 4.39
C LYS A 93 18.49 2.14 5.06
N ARG A 94 17.61 2.93 4.44
CA ARG A 94 17.22 4.27 4.93
C ARG A 94 16.08 4.24 5.94
N SER A 95 15.27 3.19 5.95
CA SER A 95 14.15 3.05 6.88
C SER A 95 14.58 2.60 8.28
N LEU A 96 15.81 2.09 8.45
CA LEU A 96 16.31 1.64 9.75
C LEU A 96 16.23 2.78 10.80
N PRO A 97 15.73 2.51 12.01
CA PRO A 97 15.46 1.18 12.59
C PRO A 97 14.06 0.58 12.30
N LEU A 98 13.20 1.27 11.55
CA LEU A 98 11.84 0.79 11.24
C LEU A 98 11.88 -0.38 10.25
N GLU A 99 11.08 -1.40 10.52
CA GLU A 99 10.84 -2.49 9.58
C GLU A 99 10.03 -1.94 8.41
N CYS A 100 10.48 -2.16 7.16
CA CYS A 100 9.74 -1.72 6.00
C CYS A 100 9.45 -2.83 5.01
N LYS A 101 8.33 -2.68 4.30
CA LYS A 101 7.90 -3.59 3.23
C LYS A 101 7.63 -2.79 1.96
N CYS A 102 8.32 -3.17 0.89
CA CYS A 102 8.22 -2.50 -0.41
C CYS A 102 7.31 -3.28 -1.38
N PHE A 103 6.46 -2.57 -2.11
CA PHE A 103 5.58 -3.13 -3.14
C PHE A 103 5.89 -2.52 -4.49
N LYS A 104 6.06 -3.36 -5.52
CA LYS A 104 6.03 -2.92 -6.92
C LYS A 104 4.58 -2.78 -7.36
N THR A 105 4.17 -1.59 -7.80
CA THR A 105 2.76 -1.31 -8.13
C THR A 105 2.60 -0.58 -9.47
N SER A 106 1.51 -0.87 -10.17
CA SER A 106 1.00 -0.08 -11.29
C SER A 106 -0.53 0.03 -11.20
N ILE A 107 -1.09 1.15 -11.68
CA ILE A 107 -2.55 1.30 -11.86
C ILE A 107 -3.09 0.49 -13.05
N TRP A 108 -2.21 -0.02 -13.90
CA TRP A 108 -2.57 -0.73 -15.12
C TRP A 108 -2.62 -2.25 -14.95
N ASP A 109 -2.23 -2.77 -13.77
CA ASP A 109 -2.19 -4.20 -13.49
C ASP A 109 -2.74 -4.53 -12.07
N GLU A 110 -2.76 -5.82 -11.74
CA GLU A 110 -3.27 -6.34 -10.46
C GLU A 110 -2.40 -6.00 -9.25
N THR A 111 -1.18 -5.49 -9.46
CA THR A 111 -0.18 -5.36 -8.39
C THR A 111 -0.57 -4.29 -7.36
N LEU A 112 -1.34 -3.28 -7.77
CA LEU A 112 -1.90 -2.27 -6.86
C LEU A 112 -2.89 -2.90 -5.88
N TYR A 113 -3.82 -3.72 -6.36
CA TYR A 113 -4.77 -4.43 -5.49
C TYR A 113 -4.03 -5.36 -4.53
N LYS A 114 -2.99 -6.05 -4.99
CA LYS A 114 -2.17 -6.92 -4.14
C LYS A 114 -1.52 -6.17 -2.98
N ALA A 115 -0.94 -5.00 -3.27
CA ALA A 115 -0.30 -4.17 -2.26
C ALA A 115 -1.31 -3.68 -1.21
N TRP A 116 -2.43 -3.10 -1.66
CA TRP A 116 -3.46 -2.57 -0.77
C TRP A 116 -4.17 -3.67 0.02
N SER A 117 -4.44 -4.83 -0.58
CA SER A 117 -5.00 -5.97 0.14
C SER A 117 -4.08 -6.43 1.26
N GLN A 118 -2.77 -6.49 1.05
CA GLN A 118 -1.83 -6.86 2.11
C GLN A 118 -1.77 -5.83 3.23
N ILE A 119 -1.76 -4.53 2.91
CA ILE A 119 -1.75 -3.46 3.91
C ILE A 119 -3.04 -3.51 4.73
N VAL A 120 -4.19 -3.62 4.07
CA VAL A 120 -5.49 -3.68 4.75
C VAL A 120 -5.62 -4.94 5.60
N HIS A 121 -5.17 -6.09 5.10
CA HIS A 121 -5.22 -7.34 5.85
C HIS A 121 -4.44 -7.28 7.17
N LEU A 122 -3.32 -6.55 7.23
CA LEU A 122 -2.56 -6.31 8.46
C LEU A 122 -3.28 -5.41 9.47
N LEU A 123 -4.20 -4.57 9.01
CA LEU A 123 -4.98 -3.66 9.86
C LEU A 123 -6.28 -4.31 10.37
N ILE A 124 -6.71 -5.43 9.80
CA ILE A 124 -7.96 -6.08 10.19
C ILE A 124 -7.74 -6.91 11.46
N PRO A 125 -8.40 -6.56 12.58
CA PRO A 125 -8.29 -7.36 13.79
C PRO A 125 -8.97 -8.72 13.59
N ASN A 126 -8.39 -9.77 14.18
CA ASN A 126 -8.97 -11.13 14.22
C ASN A 126 -9.20 -11.78 12.84
N VAL A 127 -8.34 -11.50 11.85
CA VAL A 127 -8.47 -12.10 10.52
C VAL A 127 -8.47 -13.64 10.54
N ASN A 128 -7.72 -14.25 11.47
CA ASN A 128 -7.71 -15.71 11.66
C ASN A 128 -9.11 -16.26 12.03
N THR A 129 -9.87 -15.55 12.87
CA THR A 129 -11.23 -15.96 13.24
C THR A 129 -12.16 -15.87 12.03
N LEU A 130 -11.96 -14.85 11.19
CA LEU A 130 -12.73 -14.67 9.98
C LEU A 130 -12.45 -15.78 8.96
N GLU A 131 -11.19 -16.16 8.79
CA GLU A 131 -10.78 -17.29 7.93
C GLU A 131 -11.36 -18.61 8.43
N MET A 132 -11.31 -18.90 9.74
CA MET A 132 -11.95 -20.10 10.32
C MET A 132 -13.46 -20.15 10.04
N HIS A 133 -14.16 -19.03 10.18
CA HIS A 133 -15.59 -18.96 9.86
C HIS A 133 -15.82 -19.16 8.35
N LEU A 134 -14.93 -18.62 7.50
CA LEU A 134 -15.01 -18.80 6.05
C LEU A 134 -14.79 -20.25 5.63
N ASP A 135 -13.85 -20.95 6.27
CA ASP A 135 -13.59 -22.37 6.01
C ASP A 135 -14.80 -23.23 6.40
N SER A 136 -15.41 -22.96 7.55
CA SER A 136 -16.65 -23.62 7.97
C SER A 136 -17.78 -23.37 6.98
N PHE A 137 -17.95 -22.12 6.55
CA PHE A 137 -18.94 -21.74 5.55
C PHE A 137 -18.70 -22.42 4.19
N ALA A 138 -17.45 -22.47 3.71
CA ALA A 138 -17.08 -23.19 2.51
C ALA A 138 -17.30 -24.70 2.65
N GLY A 139 -17.10 -25.25 3.85
CA GLY A 139 -17.44 -26.63 4.20
C GLY A 139 -18.94 -26.92 4.04
N ILE A 140 -19.80 -26.06 4.59
CA ILE A 140 -21.26 -26.21 4.54
C ILE A 140 -21.79 -26.10 3.09
N LEU A 141 -21.23 -25.18 2.30
CA LEU A 141 -21.62 -25.00 0.90
C LEU A 141 -21.03 -26.03 -0.06
N ASP A 142 -20.13 -26.89 0.43
CA ASP A 142 -19.27 -27.73 -0.41
C ASP A 142 -18.57 -26.97 -1.55
N ALA A 143 -18.16 -25.72 -1.27
CA ALA A 143 -17.49 -24.87 -2.23
C ALA A 143 -15.98 -25.19 -2.29
N ASP A 144 -15.40 -25.16 -3.49
CA ASP A 144 -13.96 -25.30 -3.71
C ASP A 144 -13.19 -24.06 -3.21
N GLU A 145 -13.81 -22.89 -3.34
CA GLU A 145 -13.21 -21.60 -3.04
C GLU A 145 -14.28 -20.58 -2.62
N VAL A 146 -14.01 -19.84 -1.55
CA VAL A 146 -14.85 -18.72 -1.09
C VAL A 146 -13.97 -17.51 -0.84
N LEU A 147 -14.38 -16.36 -1.34
CA LEU A 147 -13.69 -15.07 -1.18
C LEU A 147 -14.59 -14.09 -0.44
N LEU A 148 -14.01 -13.40 0.54
CA LEU A 148 -14.67 -12.32 1.25
C LEU A 148 -14.03 -10.98 0.87
N PHE A 149 -14.86 -10.06 0.40
CA PHE A 149 -14.42 -8.74 -0.08
C PHE A 149 -14.96 -7.60 0.79
N GLU A 150 -14.19 -6.54 0.92
CA GLU A 150 -14.67 -5.26 1.44
C GLU A 150 -15.61 -4.62 0.39
N ARG A 151 -16.80 -4.18 0.81
CA ARG A 151 -17.90 -3.78 -0.08
C ARG A 151 -17.59 -2.57 -0.97
N ALA A 152 -16.84 -1.59 -0.48
CA ALA A 152 -16.58 -0.35 -1.22
C ALA A 152 -15.40 -0.49 -2.20
N THR A 153 -14.30 -1.05 -1.72
CA THR A 153 -13.01 -1.16 -2.39
C THR A 153 -12.85 -2.45 -3.19
N PHE A 154 -13.63 -3.49 -2.87
CA PHE A 154 -13.47 -4.85 -3.38
C PHE A 154 -12.09 -5.46 -3.09
N LEU A 155 -11.40 -4.97 -2.06
CA LEU A 155 -10.18 -5.62 -1.57
C LEU A 155 -10.55 -6.94 -0.91
N VAL A 156 -9.74 -7.97 -1.17
CA VAL A 156 -9.89 -9.28 -0.53
C VAL A 156 -9.50 -9.13 0.94
N ILE A 157 -10.42 -9.53 1.83
CA ILE A 157 -10.23 -9.51 3.28
C ILE A 157 -9.75 -10.87 3.77
N ALA A 158 -10.47 -11.93 3.37
CA ALA A 158 -10.22 -13.31 3.78
C ALA A 158 -10.63 -14.25 2.64
N HIS A 159 -10.09 -15.46 2.63
CA HIS A 159 -10.40 -16.48 1.64
C HIS A 159 -10.34 -17.88 2.27
N SER A 160 -11.10 -18.81 1.70
CA SER A 160 -11.06 -20.23 2.00
C SER A 160 -10.85 -20.97 0.70
N VAL A 161 -9.79 -21.77 0.61
CA VAL A 161 -9.41 -22.49 -0.61
C VAL A 161 -9.15 -23.95 -0.28
N LYS A 162 -10.04 -24.83 -0.74
CA LYS A 162 -9.86 -26.29 -0.59
C LYS A 162 -8.97 -26.87 -1.69
N ARG A 163 -9.02 -26.29 -2.89
CA ARG A 163 -8.29 -26.75 -4.06
C ARG A 163 -7.29 -25.70 -4.52
N GLN A 164 -6.03 -26.12 -4.69
CA GLN A 164 -5.00 -25.21 -5.17
C GLN A 164 -5.21 -24.86 -6.65
N HIS A 165 -5.12 -23.58 -6.98
CA HIS A 165 -5.24 -23.07 -8.35
C HIS A 165 -3.88 -22.60 -8.88
N SER A 166 -3.66 -22.72 -10.18
CA SER A 166 -2.42 -22.31 -10.85
C SER A 166 -2.23 -20.79 -10.86
N ASP A 167 -3.32 -20.02 -10.90
CA ASP A 167 -3.27 -18.56 -10.87
C ASP A 167 -3.28 -18.06 -9.42
N ILE A 168 -2.10 -17.66 -8.95
CA ILE A 168 -1.89 -17.09 -7.62
C ILE A 168 -2.40 -15.64 -7.49
N HIS A 169 -2.68 -14.97 -8.61
CA HIS A 169 -3.14 -13.57 -8.66
C HIS A 169 -4.64 -13.44 -8.94
N ARG A 170 -5.37 -14.56 -8.91
CA ARG A 170 -6.80 -14.61 -9.25
C ARG A 170 -7.64 -13.72 -8.33
N PHE A 171 -7.26 -13.56 -7.07
CA PHE A 171 -8.01 -12.75 -6.10
C PHE A 171 -8.05 -11.29 -6.53
N GLU A 172 -6.89 -10.73 -6.85
CA GLU A 172 -6.76 -9.35 -7.28
C GLU A 172 -7.40 -9.12 -8.65
N LYS A 173 -7.29 -10.10 -9.56
CA LYS A 173 -7.98 -10.05 -10.86
C LYS A 173 -9.51 -10.02 -10.68
N ILE A 174 -10.07 -10.86 -9.80
CA ILE A 174 -11.50 -10.86 -9.48
C ILE A 174 -11.91 -9.51 -8.88
N SER A 175 -11.15 -8.99 -7.91
CA SER A 175 -11.37 -7.66 -7.33
C SER A 175 -11.46 -6.59 -8.41
N ASN A 176 -10.51 -6.57 -9.35
CA ASN A 176 -10.48 -5.59 -10.42
C ASN A 176 -11.70 -5.77 -11.36
N ILE A 177 -12.01 -6.99 -11.79
CA ILE A 177 -13.17 -7.27 -12.67
C ILE A 177 -14.46 -6.79 -12.03
N VAL A 178 -14.71 -7.15 -10.76
CA VAL A 178 -15.94 -6.78 -10.06
C VAL A 178 -16.00 -5.26 -9.84
N LYS A 179 -14.88 -4.62 -9.54
CA LYS A 179 -14.81 -3.16 -9.42
C LYS A 179 -15.16 -2.46 -10.74
N GLN A 180 -14.58 -2.90 -11.86
CA GLN A 180 -14.87 -2.34 -13.18
C GLN A 180 -16.33 -2.59 -13.60
N PHE A 181 -16.89 -3.75 -13.26
CA PHE A 181 -18.29 -4.05 -13.48
C PHE A 181 -19.20 -3.11 -12.69
N LYS A 182 -18.95 -2.92 -11.39
CA LYS A 182 -19.71 -1.98 -10.55
C LYS A 182 -19.68 -0.56 -11.11
N LEU A 183 -18.51 -0.08 -11.54
CA LEU A 183 -18.36 1.26 -12.14
C LEU A 183 -19.14 1.37 -13.46
N SER A 184 -19.19 0.31 -14.25
CA SER A 184 -20.01 0.25 -15.47
C SER A 184 -21.50 0.31 -15.14
N CYS A 185 -21.97 -0.40 -14.12
CA CYS A 185 -23.36 -0.36 -13.69
C CYS A 185 -23.80 1.00 -13.14
N SER A 186 -22.89 1.76 -12.51
CA SER A 186 -23.20 3.12 -12.04
C SER A 186 -23.42 4.14 -13.17
N LYS A 187 -23.13 3.77 -14.41
CA LYS A 187 -23.39 4.61 -15.60
C LYS A 187 -24.74 4.30 -16.27
N LEU A 188 -25.46 3.27 -15.80
CA LEU A 188 -26.83 2.93 -16.20
C LEU A 188 -27.82 3.68 -15.31
#